data_AF-A0A522WHK4-F1
#
_entry.id   AF-A0A522WHK4-F1
#
_cell.length_a   1.000
_cell.length_b   1.000
_cell.length_c   1.000
_cell.angle_alpha   90.00
_cell.angle_beta   90.00
_cell.angle_gamma   90.00
#
_symmetry.space_group_name_H-M   'P 1'
#
loop_
_entity.id
_entity.type
_entity.pdbx_description
1 polymer ?
#
loop_
_entity_poly.entity_id
_entity_poly.type
_entity_poly.pdbx_seq_one_letter_code
_entity_poly.pdbx_strand_id
1 'polypeptide(L)'
;METFRTLFPDIHARLSAITQPVTAIVDDENGVAVDIDLGVGRLYKTDGHALALEQAEAFIATPRQVGYHVSGAMSGDSPVSERLFSSIVASARKHRATVESGPPVGRAGFLMVFGLGLGHHLPQLVSRLEVDWVVVVETIDEFVLHSLSTIDWAAIAE
;
A
#
# COMPACT_ATOMS: atom_id res chain seq x y z
N MET A 1 12.40 10.75 9.24
CA MET A 1 11.97 10.90 10.65
C MET A 1 11.01 12.05 10.88
N GLU A 2 11.25 13.25 10.33
CA GLU A 2 10.37 14.42 10.57
C GLU A 2 8.93 14.23 10.10
N THR A 3 8.71 13.63 8.92
CA THR A 3 7.39 13.28 8.40
C THR A 3 6.62 12.39 9.40
N PHE A 4 7.28 11.37 9.94
CA PHE A 4 6.68 10.46 10.92
C PHE A 4 6.41 11.16 12.25
N ARG A 5 7.28 12.08 12.68
CA ARG A 5 7.06 12.88 13.89
C ARG A 5 5.76 13.69 13.82
N THR A 6 5.44 14.20 12.64
CA THR A 6 4.26 15.06 12.42
C THR A 6 3.00 14.25 12.13
N LEU A 7 3.08 13.27 11.23
CA LEU A 7 1.90 12.54 10.74
C LEU A 7 1.60 11.28 11.57
N PHE A 8 2.62 10.66 12.17
CA PHE A 8 2.51 9.38 12.86
C PHE A 8 3.27 9.37 14.20
N PRO A 9 2.91 10.26 15.16
CA PRO A 9 3.69 10.49 16.38
C PRO A 9 3.92 9.22 17.22
N ASP A 10 2.94 8.33 17.27
CA ASP A 10 3.05 7.05 18.00
C ASP A 10 4.06 6.11 17.34
N ILE A 11 4.08 6.06 16.00
CA ILE A 11 5.07 5.27 15.25
C ILE A 11 6.45 5.90 15.45
N HIS A 12 6.57 7.22 15.30
CA HIS A 12 7.82 7.93 15.54
C HIS A 12 8.40 7.64 16.93
N ALA A 13 7.57 7.65 17.97
CA ALA A 13 7.99 7.33 19.34
C ALA A 13 8.55 5.90 19.46
N ARG A 14 7.89 4.92 18.84
CA ARG A 14 8.37 3.52 18.80
C ARG A 14 9.70 3.40 18.06
N LEU A 15 9.81 4.00 16.87
CA LEU A 15 11.03 3.96 16.08
C LEU A 15 12.20 4.67 16.79
N SER A 16 11.93 5.80 17.45
CA SER A 16 12.94 6.55 18.19
C SER A 16 13.47 5.81 19.43
N ALA A 17 12.70 4.85 19.96
CA ALA A 17 13.13 4.02 21.07
C ALA A 17 14.14 2.94 20.65
N ILE A 18 14.28 2.67 19.34
CA ILE A 18 15.25 1.70 18.79
C ILE A 18 16.62 2.38 18.72
N THR A 19 17.46 2.14 19.73
CA THR A 19 18.82 2.69 19.79
C THR A 19 19.87 1.75 19.19
N GLN A 20 19.59 0.44 19.17
CA GLN A 20 20.45 -0.60 18.62
C GLN A 20 19.57 -1.61 17.89
N PRO A 21 19.37 -1.44 16.56
CA PRO A 21 18.60 -2.40 15.79
C PRO A 21 19.34 -3.74 15.74
N VAL A 22 18.58 -4.84 15.80
CA VAL A 22 19.09 -6.22 15.69
C VAL A 22 19.41 -6.55 14.22
N THR A 23 18.69 -5.91 13.31
CA THR A 23 18.84 -6.07 11.86
C THR A 23 19.61 -4.90 11.25
N ALA A 24 20.28 -5.14 10.13
CA ALA A 24 21.09 -4.13 9.46
C ALA A 24 20.78 -4.08 7.95
N ILE A 25 20.88 -2.89 7.37
CA ILE A 25 20.81 -2.73 5.91
C ILE A 25 22.09 -3.31 5.29
N VAL A 26 21.90 -4.03 4.17
CA VAL A 26 22.98 -4.50 3.32
C VAL A 26 22.93 -3.71 2.02
N ASP A 27 23.99 -2.95 1.77
CA ASP A 27 24.14 -2.18 0.54
C ASP A 27 24.88 -2.97 -0.55
N ASP A 28 24.65 -2.61 -1.80
CA ASP A 28 25.45 -3.05 -2.94
C ASP A 28 26.75 -2.23 -3.08
N GLU A 29 27.53 -2.51 -4.14
CA GLU A 29 28.78 -1.78 -4.42
C GLU A 29 28.58 -0.28 -4.70
N ASN A 30 27.35 0.14 -5.02
CA ASN A 30 26.97 1.52 -5.32
C ASN A 30 26.34 2.24 -4.12
N GLY A 31 26.20 1.57 -2.97
CA GLY A 31 25.56 2.12 -1.78
C GLY A 31 24.02 2.09 -1.83
N VAL A 32 23.43 1.27 -2.70
CA VAL A 32 21.99 1.04 -2.74
C VAL A 32 21.65 -0.07 -1.76
N ALA A 33 20.70 0.20 -0.85
CA ALA A 33 20.18 -0.79 0.07
C ALA A 33 19.47 -1.92 -0.69
N VAL A 34 20.09 -3.09 -0.76
CA VAL A 34 19.57 -4.24 -1.51
C VAL A 34 19.04 -5.35 -0.61
N ASP A 35 19.45 -5.42 0.66
CA ASP A 35 18.97 -6.46 1.57
C ASP A 35 18.91 -6.00 3.03
N ILE A 36 18.32 -6.87 3.87
CA ILE A 36 18.33 -6.73 5.33
C ILE A 36 18.99 -7.97 5.92
N ASP A 37 20.05 -7.77 6.68
CA ASP A 37 20.66 -8.80 7.51
C ASP A 37 19.84 -9.00 8.78
N LEU A 38 19.39 -10.25 8.99
CA LEU A 38 18.61 -10.69 10.14
C LEU A 38 19.48 -11.32 11.24
N GLY A 39 20.81 -11.28 11.10
CA GLY A 39 21.80 -11.92 11.98
C GLY A 39 21.94 -13.44 11.76
N VAL A 40 20.87 -14.11 11.30
CA VAL A 40 20.86 -15.53 10.92
C VAL A 40 20.86 -15.76 9.41
N GLY A 41 20.84 -14.68 8.63
CA GLY A 41 20.75 -14.72 7.17
C GLY A 41 20.14 -13.44 6.61
N ARG A 42 19.98 -13.39 5.30
CA ARG A 42 19.40 -12.25 4.60
C ARG A 42 17.91 -12.42 4.32
N LEU A 43 17.17 -11.31 4.34
CA LEU A 43 15.73 -11.30 4.08
C LEU A 43 15.41 -11.69 2.63
N TYR A 44 15.95 -10.97 1.64
CA TYR A 44 15.65 -11.21 0.22
C TYR A 44 16.58 -12.24 -0.40
N LYS A 45 17.83 -12.34 0.08
CA LYS A 45 18.88 -13.26 -0.43
C LYS A 45 19.29 -12.97 -1.87
N THR A 46 18.88 -11.82 -2.40
CA THR A 46 19.12 -11.32 -3.76
C THR A 46 19.04 -9.79 -3.71
N ASP A 47 19.14 -9.13 -4.86
CA ASP A 47 18.83 -7.71 -4.99
C ASP A 47 17.33 -7.46 -4.69
N GLY A 48 17.04 -7.08 -3.45
CA GLY A 48 15.71 -6.76 -2.97
C GLY A 48 15.14 -5.48 -3.56
N HIS A 49 15.98 -4.56 -4.05
CA HIS A 49 15.55 -3.38 -4.77
C HIS A 49 14.98 -3.77 -6.14
N ALA A 50 15.76 -4.50 -6.95
CA ALA A 50 15.30 -5.00 -8.25
C ALA A 50 14.05 -5.89 -8.12
N LEU A 51 14.03 -6.78 -7.13
CA LEU A 51 12.88 -7.65 -6.86
C LEU A 51 11.62 -6.83 -6.52
N ALA A 52 11.74 -5.80 -5.68
CA ALA A 52 10.61 -4.97 -5.27
C ALA A 52 10.02 -4.18 -6.47
N LEU A 53 10.88 -3.67 -7.35
CA LEU A 53 10.43 -2.98 -8.57
C LEU A 53 9.74 -3.94 -9.55
N GLU A 54 10.29 -5.14 -9.75
CA GLU A 54 9.65 -6.17 -10.59
C GLU A 54 8.26 -6.55 -10.05
N GLN A 55 8.14 -6.75 -8.74
CA GLN A 55 6.87 -7.04 -8.09
C GLN A 55 5.86 -5.90 -8.22
N ALA A 56 6.32 -4.65 -8.08
CA ALA A 56 5.48 -3.47 -8.26
C ALA A 56 4.98 -3.37 -9.71
N GLU A 57 5.84 -3.56 -10.71
CA GLU A 57 5.44 -3.58 -12.13
C GLU A 57 4.40 -4.67 -12.40
N ALA A 58 4.65 -5.89 -11.92
CA ALA A 58 3.74 -7.01 -12.11
C ALA A 58 2.37 -6.73 -11.48
N PHE A 59 2.35 -6.12 -10.30
CA PHE A 59 1.11 -5.73 -9.63
C PHE A 59 0.37 -4.61 -10.36
N ILE A 60 1.08 -3.56 -10.82
CA ILE A 60 0.47 -2.46 -11.57
C ILE A 60 -0.14 -2.96 -12.89
N ALA A 61 0.53 -3.91 -13.56
CA ALA A 61 0.04 -4.50 -14.80
C ALA A 61 -1.23 -5.34 -14.59
N THR A 62 -1.39 -5.98 -13.42
CA THR A 62 -2.55 -6.83 -13.12
C THR A 62 -2.89 -6.78 -11.63
N PRO A 63 -3.51 -5.68 -11.15
CA PRO A 63 -3.75 -5.48 -9.73
C PRO A 63 -4.79 -6.47 -9.22
N ARG A 64 -4.50 -7.09 -8.09
CA ARG A 64 -5.49 -7.91 -7.37
C ARG A 64 -6.44 -6.98 -6.65
N GLN A 65 -7.66 -6.87 -7.19
CA GLN A 65 -8.69 -6.00 -6.63
C GLN A 65 -9.69 -6.81 -5.81
N VAL A 66 -10.04 -6.29 -4.63
CA VAL A 66 -11.17 -6.76 -3.84
C VAL A 66 -12.18 -5.63 -3.80
N GLY A 67 -13.38 -5.89 -4.31
CA GLY A 67 -14.43 -4.89 -4.39
C GLY A 67 -15.79 -5.49 -4.11
N TYR A 68 -16.80 -4.64 -3.92
CA TYR A 68 -18.17 -5.07 -3.76
C TYR A 68 -18.76 -5.45 -5.12
N HIS A 69 -19.28 -6.67 -5.23
CA HIS A 69 -20.10 -7.04 -6.37
C HIS A 69 -21.48 -6.37 -6.25
N VAL A 70 -21.78 -5.44 -7.16
CA VAL A 70 -23.01 -4.65 -7.17
C VAL A 70 -24.27 -5.54 -7.18
N SER A 71 -24.19 -6.76 -7.71
CA SER A 71 -25.29 -7.73 -7.77
C SER A 71 -25.77 -8.24 -6.40
N GLY A 72 -25.15 -7.84 -5.29
CA GLY A 72 -25.63 -8.05 -3.92
C GLY A 72 -25.23 -6.94 -2.94
N ALA A 73 -24.84 -5.76 -3.46
CA ALA A 73 -24.11 -4.72 -2.72
C ALA A 73 -24.96 -3.84 -1.78
N MET A 74 -26.21 -4.22 -1.51
CA MET A 74 -26.94 -3.62 -0.39
C MET A 74 -26.37 -4.20 0.91
N SER A 75 -25.22 -3.69 1.35
CA SER A 75 -24.75 -3.90 2.71
C SER A 75 -25.44 -2.88 3.61
N GLY A 76 -26.67 -3.19 4.01
CA GLY A 76 -27.40 -2.40 5.01
C GLY A 76 -28.90 -2.62 4.95
N ASP A 77 -29.47 -3.04 6.08
CA ASP A 77 -30.92 -3.25 6.26
C ASP A 77 -31.70 -1.92 6.38
N SER A 78 -31.17 -0.82 5.88
CA SER A 78 -31.80 0.50 5.98
C SER A 78 -32.82 0.69 4.85
N PRO A 79 -34.11 0.92 5.18
CA PRO A 79 -35.14 1.23 4.18
C PRO A 79 -34.86 2.52 3.41
N VAL A 80 -34.00 3.41 3.92
CA VAL A 80 -33.58 4.63 3.21
C VAL A 80 -32.58 4.27 2.11
N SER A 81 -31.55 3.48 2.45
CA SER A 81 -30.53 3.03 1.50
C SER A 81 -31.14 2.18 0.39
N GLU A 82 -32.07 1.30 0.72
CA GLU A 82 -32.78 0.45 -0.26
C GLU A 82 -33.56 1.28 -1.27
N ARG A 83 -34.29 2.29 -0.81
CA ARG A 83 -35.06 3.19 -1.68
C ARG A 83 -34.15 4.02 -2.58
N LEU A 84 -33.03 4.51 -2.04
CA LEU A 84 -32.04 5.25 -2.83
C LEU A 84 -31.42 4.36 -3.90
N PHE A 85 -30.94 3.17 -3.54
CA PHE A 85 -30.34 2.21 -4.46
C PHE A 85 -31.32 1.83 -5.57
N SER A 86 -32.56 1.50 -5.22
CA SER A 86 -33.61 1.17 -6.19
C SER A 86 -33.88 2.31 -7.17
N SER A 87 -33.86 3.56 -6.69
CA SER A 87 -34.03 4.75 -7.52
C SER A 87 -32.86 4.97 -8.49
N ILE A 88 -31.62 4.73 -8.03
CA ILE A 88 -30.42 4.78 -8.87
C ILE A 88 -30.50 3.73 -9.98
N VAL A 89 -30.82 2.48 -9.64
CA VAL A 89 -30.94 1.38 -10.63
C VAL A 89 -32.06 1.65 -11.64
N ALA A 90 -33.22 2.13 -11.19
CA ALA A 90 -34.32 2.50 -12.08
C ALA A 90 -33.93 3.63 -13.04
N SER A 91 -33.21 4.65 -12.54
CA SER A 91 -32.69 5.74 -13.36
C SER A 91 -31.69 5.24 -14.40
N ALA A 92 -30.73 4.38 -14.02
CA ALA A 92 -29.75 3.80 -14.92
C ALA A 92 -30.42 3.02 -16.06
N ARG A 93 -31.44 2.19 -15.75
CA ARG A 93 -32.24 1.46 -16.75
C ARG A 93 -32.99 2.41 -17.68
N LYS A 94 -33.66 3.43 -17.13
CA LYS A 94 -34.41 4.44 -17.91
C LYS A 94 -33.51 5.14 -18.93
N HIS A 95 -32.29 5.48 -18.55
CA HIS A 95 -31.33 6.16 -19.42
C HIS A 95 -30.43 5.22 -20.22
N ARG A 96 -30.65 3.90 -20.13
CA ARG A 96 -29.83 2.86 -20.80
C ARG A 96 -28.33 3.01 -20.51
N ALA A 97 -27.99 3.38 -19.29
CA ALA A 97 -26.60 3.47 -18.86
C ALA A 97 -25.98 2.07 -18.79
N THR A 98 -24.72 1.96 -19.21
CA THR A 98 -23.90 0.77 -18.96
C THR A 98 -23.57 0.72 -17.47
N VAL A 99 -23.78 -0.44 -16.84
CA VAL A 99 -23.43 -0.68 -15.43
C VAL A 99 -22.35 -1.74 -15.42
N GLU A 100 -21.15 -1.36 -14.99
CA GLU A 100 -20.05 -2.30 -14.77
C GLU A 100 -20.37 -3.19 -13.56
N SER A 101 -20.19 -4.50 -13.71
CA SER A 101 -20.40 -5.47 -12.62
C SER A 101 -19.12 -5.77 -11.82
N GLY A 102 -17.99 -5.22 -12.26
CA GLY A 102 -16.67 -5.40 -11.65
C GLY A 102 -16.21 -4.17 -10.86
N PRO A 103 -15.10 -4.29 -10.12
CA PRO A 103 -14.45 -3.15 -9.50
C PRO A 103 -14.06 -2.10 -10.56
N PRO A 104 -14.17 -0.80 -10.22
CA PRO A 104 -13.81 0.27 -11.15
C PRO A 104 -12.32 0.18 -11.51
N VAL A 105 -12.01 0.29 -12.81
CA VAL A 105 -10.65 0.08 -13.34
C VAL A 105 -9.72 1.27 -13.05
N GLY A 106 -10.27 2.46 -12.79
CA GLY A 106 -9.49 3.71 -12.77
C GLY A 106 -9.01 4.20 -11.39
N ARG A 107 -9.76 3.97 -10.32
CA ARG A 107 -9.45 4.50 -8.98
C ARG A 107 -9.87 3.51 -7.90
N ALA A 108 -8.99 3.23 -6.96
CA ALA A 108 -9.29 2.40 -5.81
C ALA A 108 -9.30 3.23 -4.52
N GLY A 109 -10.18 2.90 -3.58
CA GLY A 109 -10.19 3.60 -2.29
C GLY A 109 -8.95 3.29 -1.46
N PHE A 110 -8.46 2.05 -1.51
CA PHE A 110 -7.36 1.59 -0.66
C PHE A 110 -6.36 0.73 -1.43
N LEU A 111 -5.08 0.98 -1.21
CA LEU A 111 -3.98 0.07 -1.51
C LEU A 111 -3.52 -0.59 -0.22
N MET A 112 -3.68 -1.91 -0.13
CA MET A 112 -3.18 -2.70 1.01
C MET A 112 -1.79 -3.27 0.67
N VAL A 113 -0.78 -2.90 1.44
CA VAL A 113 0.60 -3.37 1.29
C VAL A 113 0.94 -4.25 2.49
N PHE A 114 1.14 -5.56 2.24
CA PHE A 114 1.51 -6.51 3.29
C PHE A 114 3.01 -6.79 3.23
N GLY A 115 3.73 -6.32 4.23
CA GLY A 115 5.19 -6.33 4.28
C GLY A 115 5.77 -5.09 3.60
N LEU A 116 6.55 -4.33 4.37
CA LEU A 116 7.24 -3.14 3.89
C LEU A 116 8.66 -3.49 3.47
N GLY A 117 9.39 -4.23 4.32
CA GLY A 117 10.81 -4.49 4.11
C GLY A 117 11.60 -3.18 3.97
N LEU A 118 12.30 -3.00 2.86
CA LEU A 118 13.03 -1.75 2.54
C LEU A 118 12.15 -0.70 1.84
N GLY A 119 10.89 -1.00 1.55
CA GLY A 119 9.92 -0.02 1.01
C GLY A 119 10.09 0.35 -0.47
N HIS A 120 11.08 -0.21 -1.18
CA HIS A 120 11.41 0.14 -2.58
C HIS A 120 10.24 0.07 -3.59
N HIS A 121 9.21 -0.73 -3.30
CA HIS A 121 8.02 -0.83 -4.15
C HIS A 121 7.08 0.38 -4.01
N LEU A 122 7.06 1.06 -2.85
CA LEU A 122 6.07 2.10 -2.55
C LEU A 122 6.11 3.30 -3.51
N PRO A 123 7.27 3.90 -3.83
CA PRO A 123 7.30 5.06 -4.74
C PRO A 123 6.66 4.77 -6.10
N GLN A 124 6.88 3.57 -6.62
CA GLN A 124 6.33 3.16 -7.90
C GLN A 124 4.82 2.87 -7.82
N LEU A 125 4.36 2.22 -6.75
CA LEU A 125 2.93 1.96 -6.55
C LEU A 125 2.15 3.26 -6.39
N VAL A 126 2.63 4.19 -5.55
CA VAL A 126 1.92 5.45 -5.25
C VAL A 126 1.92 6.39 -6.46
N SER A 127 3.00 6.45 -7.23
CA SER A 127 3.07 7.33 -8.41
C SER A 127 2.26 6.84 -9.60
N ARG A 128 1.87 5.56 -9.64
CA ARG A 128 1.23 4.94 -10.81
C ARG A 128 -0.17 4.40 -10.58
N LEU A 129 -0.58 4.23 -9.32
CA LEU A 129 -1.93 3.82 -8.98
C LEU A 129 -2.70 5.01 -8.42
N GLU A 130 -3.89 5.27 -8.97
CA GLU A 130 -4.81 6.25 -8.39
C GLU A 130 -5.51 5.63 -7.18
N VAL A 131 -4.98 5.90 -5.98
CA VAL A 131 -5.50 5.39 -4.70
C VAL A 131 -5.73 6.52 -3.70
N ASP A 132 -6.81 6.44 -2.91
CA ASP A 132 -7.10 7.45 -1.89
C ASP A 132 -6.28 7.24 -0.61
N TRP A 133 -6.02 5.98 -0.26
CA TRP A 133 -5.32 5.60 0.96
C TRP A 133 -4.35 4.47 0.69
N VAL A 134 -3.14 4.59 1.23
CA VAL A 134 -2.16 3.50 1.29
C VAL A 134 -2.09 2.98 2.72
N VAL A 135 -2.35 1.69 2.90
CA VAL A 135 -2.30 1.03 4.20
C VAL A 135 -1.16 0.02 4.17
N VAL A 136 -0.08 0.37 4.85
CA VAL A 136 1.09 -0.50 5.02
C VAL A 136 0.94 -1.32 6.29
N VAL A 137 1.05 -2.63 6.16
CA VAL A 137 1.02 -3.59 7.27
C VAL A 137 2.42 -4.19 7.41
N GLU A 138 3.16 -3.70 8.41
CA GLU A 138 4.50 -4.19 8.77
C GLU A 138 4.51 -4.58 10.25
N THR A 139 5.07 -5.75 10.54
CA THR A 139 5.13 -6.29 11.90
C THR A 139 6.47 -6.03 12.58
N ILE A 140 7.51 -5.71 11.80
CA ILE A 140 8.86 -5.48 12.29
C ILE A 140 9.18 -3.98 12.22
N ASP A 141 9.22 -3.33 13.39
CA ASP A 141 9.50 -1.90 13.50
C ASP A 141 10.84 -1.49 12.88
N GLU A 142 11.84 -2.36 12.99
CA GLU A 142 13.14 -2.11 12.36
C GLU A 142 13.06 -2.02 10.83
N PHE A 143 12.11 -2.69 10.18
CA PHE A 143 11.94 -2.56 8.73
C PHE A 143 11.33 -1.21 8.37
N VAL A 144 10.40 -0.71 9.18
CA VAL A 144 9.92 0.67 9.06
C VAL A 144 11.09 1.64 9.27
N LEU A 145 11.93 1.43 10.28
CA LEU A 145 13.13 2.23 10.53
C LEU A 145 14.07 2.23 9.33
N HIS A 146 14.40 1.06 8.78
CA HIS A 146 15.28 0.94 7.60
C HIS A 146 14.68 1.61 6.37
N SER A 147 13.36 1.52 6.18
CA SER A 147 12.69 2.19 5.08
C SER A 147 12.85 3.71 5.09
N LEU A 148 13.09 4.32 6.27
CA LEU A 148 13.29 5.76 6.41
C LEU A 148 14.59 6.24 5.76
N SER A 149 15.56 5.36 5.54
CA SER A 149 16.82 5.67 4.85
C SER A 149 16.86 5.21 3.40
N THR A 150 15.85 4.48 2.93
CA THR A 150 15.82 3.93 1.56
C THR A 150 14.82 4.61 0.65
N ILE A 151 13.73 5.18 1.19
CA ILE A 151 12.70 5.87 0.40
C ILE A 151 12.32 7.22 0.99
N ASP A 152 11.83 8.11 0.13
CA ASP A 152 11.33 9.42 0.55
C ASP A 152 9.89 9.34 1.03
N TRP A 153 9.72 9.12 2.33
CA TRP A 153 8.41 9.09 2.96
C TRP A 153 7.65 10.42 2.94
N ALA A 154 8.32 11.56 2.72
CA ALA A 154 7.60 12.82 2.56
C ALA A 154 6.81 12.79 1.24
N ALA A 155 7.45 12.37 0.15
CA ALA A 155 6.80 12.22 -1.15
C ALA A 155 5.68 11.16 -1.17
N ILE A 156 5.77 10.13 -0.30
CA ILE A 156 4.72 9.11 -0.17
C ILE A 156 3.50 9.63 0.60
N ALA A 157 3.69 10.59 1.51
CA ALA A 157 2.66 11.06 2.43
C ALA A 157 1.96 12.36 1.98
N GLU A 158 2.37 12.95 0.85
CA GLU A 158 1.68 14.07 0.18
C GLU A 158 0.39 13.62 -0.52
#